data_AF-A0A2V7DXE2-F1
#
_entry.id   AF-A0A2V7DXE2-F1
#
_cell.length_a   1.000
_cell.length_b   1.000
_cell.length_c   1.000
_cell.angle_alpha   90.00
_cell.angle_beta   90.00
_cell.angle_gamma   90.00
#
_symmetry.space_group_name_H-M   'P 1'
#
loop_
_entity.id
_entity.type
_entity.pdbx_description
1 polymer ?
#
loop_
_entity_poly.entity_id
_entity_poly.type
_entity_poly.pdbx_seq_one_letter_code
_entity_poly.pdbx_strand_id
1 'polypeptide(L)'
;MCMQPTRVRPAQKWGWAGHEIVHDPVIPASRTVPGTKRARYPIDVRAFLSIEGNAAVRAWLDRLRGDLTAAGLRRFSGRGPGDFDARVDLVTAYTRRHLRYQRSSRHFDQWRFPEETLAAGGGDCEDLAFVLTALLEGAGVSVDCLRVVLGEVTEHRPGGIRSWDHAWVVYQNEKGSWEILDPLGSVRPAAPPQRRRSAADVEYVPHFVFNRHHLWRVRSPSPRAGDALSSYLADRTFWAGFNPSFAIGVHEHILDLALVTMPADQLQEVKRWNSWVDVDVLAYDPRDHFDFAYVEAGWGRVEQRLDGVKAKLAAGDVRDFTLAAHALADFYAHTLYADFVQPHNGSLPLYDPDSPLPSGSLVYDFTRYRELPACSHTAMQAQEHWNGTLISGQWWRWYTTYPDELETAAELEWRRCLPDHDAIAVDSATPKSAHAHYAGAEYARQFALRQQAAVDHIRRLYEEAMSA
;
A
#
# COMPACT_ATOMS: atom_id res chain seq x y z
N MET A 1 5.54 -9.62 -7.34
CA MET A 1 4.91 -9.12 -6.10
C MET A 1 5.99 -9.12 -5.06
N CYS A 2 6.06 -8.04 -4.30
CA CYS A 2 7.22 -7.69 -3.50
C CYS A 2 6.98 -8.06 -2.03
N MET A 3 8.04 -8.06 -1.21
CA MET A 3 7.88 -8.28 0.22
C MET A 3 6.90 -7.27 0.79
N GLN A 4 5.77 -7.75 1.33
CA GLN A 4 4.63 -6.88 1.61
C GLN A 4 5.08 -5.69 2.49
N PRO A 5 4.95 -4.43 1.99
CA PRO A 5 5.40 -3.22 2.70
C PRO A 5 4.27 -2.59 3.53
N THR A 6 3.10 -3.22 3.52
CA THR A 6 1.91 -2.93 4.33
C THR A 6 1.10 -4.24 4.49
N ARG A 7 0.49 -4.52 5.65
CA ARG A 7 -0.43 -5.68 5.82
C ARG A 7 -1.74 -5.49 5.05
N VAL A 8 -1.91 -4.34 4.40
CA VAL A 8 -2.94 -4.12 3.39
C VAL A 8 -2.60 -4.93 2.13
N ARG A 9 -3.47 -5.85 1.76
CA ARG A 9 -3.41 -6.58 0.49
C ARG A 9 -3.45 -5.61 -0.70
N PRO A 10 -2.79 -5.93 -1.84
CA PRO A 10 -2.65 -5.03 -2.97
C PRO A 10 -3.96 -4.37 -3.41
N ALA A 11 -4.02 -3.05 -3.23
CA ALA A 11 -5.17 -2.21 -3.55
C ALA A 11 -5.34 -1.97 -5.07
N GLN A 12 -4.26 -2.09 -5.85
CA GLN A 12 -4.23 -1.73 -7.27
C GLN A 12 -5.06 -2.66 -8.18
N LYS A 13 -5.42 -3.85 -7.69
CA LYS A 13 -6.27 -4.80 -8.43
C LYS A 13 -7.71 -4.29 -8.63
N TRP A 14 -8.09 -3.19 -7.99
CA TRP A 14 -9.42 -2.60 -8.11
C TRP A 14 -9.43 -1.48 -9.16
N GLY A 15 -10.46 -1.47 -10.01
CA GLY A 15 -10.72 -0.38 -10.96
C GLY A 15 -11.20 0.90 -10.25
N TRP A 16 -10.29 1.62 -9.60
CA TRP A 16 -10.56 2.85 -8.84
C TRP A 16 -11.16 3.98 -9.67
N ALA A 17 -10.89 4.01 -10.98
CA ALA A 17 -11.54 4.93 -11.90
C ALA A 17 -13.08 4.72 -12.01
N GLY A 18 -13.57 3.53 -11.62
CA GLY A 18 -14.95 3.07 -11.79
C GLY A 18 -15.09 2.05 -12.93
N HIS A 19 -16.04 1.11 -12.81
CA HIS A 19 -16.33 0.13 -13.88
C HIS A 19 -17.65 0.41 -14.63
N GLU A 20 -18.65 0.92 -13.91
CA GLU A 20 -20.02 1.14 -14.43
C GLU A 20 -20.58 2.41 -13.78
N ILE A 21 -21.10 3.34 -14.57
CA ILE A 21 -21.72 4.57 -14.05
C ILE A 21 -23.07 4.21 -13.42
N VAL A 22 -23.28 4.63 -12.17
CA VAL A 22 -24.60 4.54 -11.52
C VAL A 22 -25.42 5.75 -11.95
N HIS A 23 -26.47 5.52 -12.74
CA HIS A 23 -27.29 6.58 -13.32
C HIS A 23 -28.18 7.33 -12.31
N ASP A 24 -28.60 6.66 -11.23
CA ASP A 24 -29.37 7.27 -10.15
C ASP A 24 -28.55 7.30 -8.84
N PRO A 25 -27.92 8.44 -8.52
CA PRO A 25 -27.18 8.66 -7.28
C PRO A 25 -28.07 9.22 -6.15
N VAL A 26 -29.40 9.25 -6.32
CA VAL A 26 -30.31 9.83 -5.32
C VAL A 26 -30.62 8.84 -4.20
N ILE A 27 -30.42 9.27 -2.97
CA ILE A 27 -30.61 8.50 -1.74
C ILE A 27 -31.57 9.21 -0.78
N PRO A 28 -32.28 8.49 0.11
CA PRO A 28 -33.13 9.10 1.12
C PRO A 28 -32.27 9.67 2.28
N ALA A 29 -32.11 10.98 2.36
CA ALA A 29 -31.30 11.64 3.38
C ALA A 29 -31.85 11.38 4.80
N SER A 30 -31.13 10.65 5.65
CA SER A 30 -31.59 10.39 7.03
C SER A 30 -31.39 11.56 8.00
N ARG A 31 -30.81 12.67 7.54
CA ARG A 31 -30.82 13.96 8.26
C ARG A 31 -32.23 14.59 8.24
N THR A 32 -32.61 15.20 9.36
CA THR A 32 -33.88 15.93 9.48
C THR A 32 -33.71 17.35 8.93
N VAL A 33 -34.70 17.84 8.18
CA VAL A 33 -34.74 19.25 7.74
C VAL A 33 -34.86 20.16 8.98
N PRO A 34 -33.95 21.14 9.18
CA PRO A 34 -33.96 22.01 10.36
C PRO A 34 -35.32 22.65 10.65
N GLY A 35 -35.70 22.70 11.92
CA GLY A 35 -37.01 23.21 12.35
C GLY A 35 -38.21 22.29 12.05
N THR A 36 -37.99 21.09 11.51
CA THR A 36 -39.07 20.13 11.18
C THR A 36 -38.82 18.75 11.80
N LYS A 37 -39.77 17.83 11.60
CA LYS A 37 -39.57 16.37 11.82
C LYS A 37 -39.40 15.60 10.49
N ARG A 38 -39.24 16.28 9.36
CA ARG A 38 -39.13 15.64 8.04
C ARG A 38 -37.70 15.16 7.81
N ALA A 39 -37.55 13.85 7.68
CA ALA A 39 -36.33 13.17 7.21
C ALA A 39 -36.62 12.40 5.92
N ARG A 40 -35.64 11.67 5.38
CA ARG A 40 -35.72 10.86 4.15
C ARG A 40 -36.16 11.65 2.92
N TYR A 41 -35.75 12.91 2.82
CA TYR A 41 -35.91 13.66 1.57
C TYR A 41 -34.85 13.20 0.54
N PRO A 42 -35.14 13.22 -0.77
CA PRO A 42 -34.17 12.83 -1.77
C PRO A 42 -32.98 13.79 -1.76
N ILE A 43 -31.76 13.22 -1.70
CA ILE A 43 -30.50 13.95 -1.87
C ILE A 43 -29.60 13.16 -2.83
N ASP A 44 -28.87 13.86 -3.69
CA ASP A 44 -27.81 13.25 -4.49
C ASP A 44 -26.60 12.97 -3.59
N VAL A 45 -26.08 11.74 -3.55
CA VAL A 45 -24.90 11.41 -2.72
C VAL A 45 -23.67 12.26 -3.08
N ARG A 46 -23.56 12.73 -4.34
CA ARG A 46 -22.45 13.60 -4.79
C ARG A 46 -22.51 14.98 -4.14
N ALA A 47 -23.68 15.42 -3.64
CA ALA A 47 -23.85 16.71 -2.98
C ALA A 47 -23.01 16.84 -1.69
N PHE A 48 -22.68 15.73 -1.03
CA PHE A 48 -21.79 15.73 0.13
C PHE A 48 -20.33 16.09 -0.21
N LEU A 49 -19.97 16.10 -1.50
CA LEU A 49 -18.67 16.55 -2.00
C LEU A 49 -18.73 17.95 -2.63
N SER A 50 -19.85 18.66 -2.52
CA SER A 50 -19.99 19.99 -3.09
C SER A 50 -19.21 21.04 -2.29
N ILE A 51 -18.18 21.62 -2.91
CA ILE A 51 -17.29 22.62 -2.28
C ILE A 51 -17.34 24.00 -2.92
N GLU A 52 -18.06 24.17 -4.03
CA GLU A 52 -18.08 25.45 -4.73
C GLU A 52 -18.68 26.53 -3.82
N GLY A 53 -17.93 27.62 -3.64
CA GLY A 53 -18.32 28.69 -2.70
C GLY A 53 -18.12 28.37 -1.21
N ASN A 54 -17.73 27.15 -0.80
CA ASN A 54 -17.64 26.75 0.62
C ASN A 54 -16.61 27.56 1.43
N ALA A 55 -17.09 28.40 2.34
CA ALA A 55 -16.25 29.30 3.15
C ALA A 55 -15.49 28.58 4.27
N ALA A 56 -16.03 27.50 4.82
CA ALA A 56 -15.36 26.73 5.89
C ALA A 56 -14.13 25.99 5.35
N VAL A 57 -14.25 25.39 4.15
CA VAL A 57 -13.15 24.76 3.41
C VAL A 57 -12.04 25.78 3.12
N ARG A 58 -12.37 26.96 2.57
CA ARG A 58 -11.38 28.02 2.32
C ARG A 58 -10.66 28.46 3.60
N ALA A 59 -11.42 28.81 4.65
CA ALA A 59 -10.84 29.27 5.92
C ALA A 59 -9.98 28.20 6.60
N TRP A 60 -10.26 26.92 6.37
CA TRP A 60 -9.41 25.83 6.84
C TRP A 60 -8.11 25.73 6.04
N LEU A 61 -8.16 25.87 4.71
CA LEU A 61 -6.99 25.87 3.84
C LEU A 61 -6.13 27.13 4.00
N ASP A 62 -6.72 28.26 4.42
CA ASP A 62 -5.99 29.47 4.83
C ASP A 62 -5.21 29.21 6.13
N ARG A 63 -5.80 28.53 7.13
CA ARG A 63 -5.08 28.12 8.36
C ARG A 63 -3.94 27.15 8.07
N LEU A 64 -4.18 26.11 7.26
CA LEU A 64 -3.14 25.21 6.78
C LEU A 64 -1.97 26.01 6.20
N ARG A 65 -2.23 26.91 5.24
CA ARG A 65 -1.18 27.75 4.62
C ARG A 65 -0.44 28.65 5.62
N GLY A 66 -1.11 29.15 6.65
CA GLY A 66 -0.49 29.93 7.73
C GLY A 66 0.40 29.10 8.66
N ASP A 67 0.12 27.81 8.82
CA ASP A 67 0.90 26.88 9.66
C ASP A 67 2.05 26.18 8.90
N LEU A 68 2.16 26.36 7.57
CA LEU A 68 3.23 25.78 6.76
C LEU A 68 4.56 26.53 6.89
N THR A 69 5.66 25.79 6.83
CA THR A 69 7.00 26.38 6.64
C THR A 69 7.12 27.03 5.26
N ALA A 70 8.11 27.90 5.06
CA ALA A 70 8.38 28.49 3.74
C ALA A 70 8.65 27.44 2.64
N ALA A 71 9.19 26.26 2.99
CA ALA A 71 9.35 25.15 2.05
C ALA A 71 8.00 24.46 1.77
N GLY A 72 7.22 24.14 2.80
CA GLY A 72 5.89 23.56 2.65
C GLY A 72 4.94 24.44 1.84
N LEU A 73 4.96 25.75 2.07
CA LEU A 73 4.14 26.72 1.32
C LEU A 73 4.55 26.78 -0.16
N ARG A 74 5.85 26.70 -0.48
CA ARG A 74 6.31 26.61 -1.88
C ARG A 74 5.77 25.36 -2.58
N ARG A 75 5.88 24.18 -1.95
CA ARG A 75 5.35 22.91 -2.50
C ARG A 75 3.83 22.99 -2.65
N PHE A 76 3.12 23.40 -1.59
CA PHE A 76 1.66 23.51 -1.58
C PHE A 76 1.11 24.41 -2.70
N SER A 77 1.73 25.57 -2.92
CA SER A 77 1.35 26.54 -3.96
C SER A 77 1.97 26.28 -5.34
N GLY A 78 2.83 25.27 -5.43
CA GLY A 78 3.62 24.96 -6.62
C GLY A 78 2.86 24.25 -7.75
N ARG A 79 3.59 24.04 -8.84
CA ARG A 79 3.13 23.41 -10.11
C ARG A 79 4.25 22.61 -10.81
N GLY A 80 5.42 22.47 -10.18
CA GLY A 80 6.48 21.60 -10.65
C GLY A 80 6.27 20.15 -10.20
N PRO A 81 7.14 19.22 -10.64
CA PRO A 81 7.05 17.81 -10.26
C PRO A 81 7.04 17.60 -8.74
N GLY A 82 6.12 16.77 -8.27
CA GLY A 82 5.86 16.44 -6.88
C GLY A 82 5.12 17.52 -6.08
N ASP A 83 4.80 18.70 -6.63
CA ASP A 83 4.05 19.74 -5.91
C ASP A 83 2.58 19.36 -5.69
N PHE A 84 1.99 18.57 -6.60
CA PHE A 84 0.60 18.12 -6.53
C PHE A 84 0.47 16.96 -5.53
N ASP A 85 1.41 16.02 -5.54
CA ASP A 85 1.51 14.96 -4.51
C ASP A 85 1.83 15.53 -3.12
N ALA A 86 2.77 16.48 -3.00
CA ALA A 86 3.09 17.14 -1.74
C ALA A 86 1.89 17.92 -1.16
N ARG A 87 1.06 18.54 -2.01
CA ARG A 87 -0.18 19.19 -1.58
C ARG A 87 -1.15 18.19 -0.93
N VAL A 88 -1.27 16.99 -1.49
CA VAL A 88 -2.11 15.91 -0.94
C VAL A 88 -1.63 15.48 0.44
N ASP A 89 -0.31 15.33 0.64
CA ASP A 89 0.25 15.04 1.96
C ASP A 89 -0.05 16.12 2.98
N LEU A 90 0.23 17.38 2.64
CA LEU A 90 0.07 18.50 3.57
C LEU A 90 -1.39 18.64 4.03
N VAL A 91 -2.35 18.50 3.11
CA VAL A 91 -3.79 18.47 3.45
C VAL A 91 -4.12 17.25 4.30
N THR A 92 -3.66 16.05 3.92
CA THR A 92 -3.99 14.81 4.63
C THR A 92 -3.41 14.77 6.05
N ALA A 93 -2.14 15.16 6.21
CA ALA A 93 -1.46 15.24 7.50
C ALA A 93 -2.10 16.28 8.43
N TYR A 94 -2.45 17.46 7.90
CA TYR A 94 -3.13 18.48 8.69
C TYR A 94 -4.56 18.06 9.07
N THR A 95 -5.28 17.38 8.17
CA THR A 95 -6.60 16.78 8.46
C THR A 95 -6.50 15.77 9.60
N ARG A 96 -5.53 14.84 9.54
CA ARG A 96 -5.25 13.85 10.59
C ARG A 96 -4.86 14.47 11.94
N ARG A 97 -4.19 15.63 11.93
CA ARG A 97 -3.75 16.35 13.13
C ARG A 97 -4.88 17.15 13.80
N HIS A 98 -5.82 17.70 13.02
CA HIS A 98 -6.80 18.68 13.51
C HIS A 98 -8.25 18.16 13.58
N LEU A 99 -8.61 17.09 12.86
CA LEU A 99 -9.92 16.44 12.97
C LEU A 99 -9.85 15.15 13.79
N ARG A 100 -10.98 14.73 14.35
CA ARG A 100 -11.10 13.52 15.18
C ARG A 100 -12.15 12.57 14.64
N TYR A 101 -11.88 11.27 14.72
CA TYR A 101 -12.94 10.27 14.57
C TYR A 101 -13.94 10.40 15.71
N GLN A 102 -15.20 10.59 15.37
CA GLN A 102 -16.33 10.66 16.28
C GLN A 102 -17.21 9.44 16.00
N ARG A 103 -16.99 8.35 16.75
CA ARG A 103 -17.83 7.16 16.65
C ARG A 103 -19.27 7.56 16.89
N SER A 104 -20.11 7.39 15.87
CA SER A 104 -21.47 7.88 15.93
C SER A 104 -22.41 6.91 16.63
N SER A 105 -23.31 7.46 17.45
CA SER A 105 -24.58 6.81 17.85
C SER A 105 -25.77 7.35 17.05
N ARG A 106 -25.52 8.14 15.99
CA ARG A 106 -26.56 8.61 15.07
C ARG A 106 -27.18 7.40 14.36
N HIS A 107 -28.45 7.53 13.98
CA HIS A 107 -29.05 6.62 13.02
C HIS A 107 -28.27 6.67 11.69
N PHE A 108 -28.30 5.56 10.94
CA PHE A 108 -27.68 5.45 9.62
C PHE A 108 -28.02 6.67 8.72
N ASP A 109 -27.03 7.15 7.97
CA ASP A 109 -27.05 8.28 7.01
C ASP A 109 -27.36 9.70 7.57
N GLN A 110 -27.02 9.99 8.83
CA GLN A 110 -26.88 11.40 9.28
C GLN A 110 -25.51 12.00 8.92
N TRP A 111 -25.11 11.82 7.66
CA TRP A 111 -23.86 12.36 7.11
C TRP A 111 -23.84 13.89 7.16
N ARG A 112 -22.66 14.43 7.48
CA ARG A 112 -22.33 15.84 7.52
C ARG A 112 -21.80 16.32 6.18
N PHE A 113 -22.15 17.54 5.82
CA PHE A 113 -21.43 18.29 4.79
C PHE A 113 -20.03 18.68 5.30
N PRO A 114 -19.06 18.97 4.40
CA PRO A 114 -17.69 19.33 4.79
C PRO A 114 -17.62 20.43 5.86
N GLU A 115 -18.41 21.49 5.73
CA GLU A 115 -18.49 22.58 6.71
C GLU A 115 -19.03 22.15 8.08
N GLU A 116 -19.96 21.19 8.12
CA GLU A 116 -20.51 20.63 9.36
C GLU A 116 -19.47 19.73 10.05
N THR A 117 -18.72 18.93 9.28
CA THR A 117 -17.59 18.13 9.81
C THR A 117 -16.46 19.00 10.33
N LEU A 118 -16.12 20.08 9.62
CA LEU A 118 -15.12 21.06 10.06
C LEU A 118 -15.57 21.80 11.33
N ALA A 119 -16.82 22.26 11.40
CA ALA A 119 -17.37 22.94 12.57
C ALA A 119 -17.45 22.02 13.80
N ALA A 120 -17.78 20.73 13.60
CA ALA A 120 -17.79 19.72 14.65
C ALA A 120 -16.37 19.22 15.05
N GLY A 121 -15.33 19.61 14.30
CA GLY A 121 -13.95 19.15 14.52
C GLY A 121 -13.76 17.64 14.33
N GLY A 122 -14.56 17.01 13.45
CA GLY A 122 -14.55 15.57 13.23
C GLY A 122 -15.89 14.96 12.83
N GLY A 123 -15.88 13.64 12.64
CA GLY A 123 -17.02 12.83 12.19
C GLY A 123 -16.67 11.34 12.14
N ASP A 124 -17.55 10.50 11.59
CA ASP A 124 -17.26 9.10 11.27
C ASP A 124 -16.50 8.96 9.93
N CYS A 125 -16.38 7.75 9.38
CA CYS A 125 -15.56 7.51 8.19
C CYS A 125 -16.09 8.22 6.94
N GLU A 126 -17.40 8.25 6.71
CA GLU A 126 -18.01 9.04 5.63
C GLU A 126 -17.79 10.53 5.82
N ASP A 127 -18.17 11.08 6.99
CA ASP A 127 -17.99 12.51 7.31
C ASP A 127 -16.54 12.97 7.08
N LEU A 128 -15.56 12.13 7.44
CA LEU A 128 -14.13 12.40 7.28
C LEU A 128 -13.61 12.18 5.84
N ALA A 129 -14.14 11.22 5.09
CA ALA A 129 -13.78 11.02 3.69
C ALA A 129 -14.33 12.15 2.80
N PHE A 130 -15.55 12.61 3.08
CA PHE A 130 -16.19 13.73 2.38
C PHE A 130 -15.42 15.03 2.61
N VAL A 131 -15.09 15.35 3.88
CA VAL A 131 -14.31 16.56 4.18
C VAL A 131 -12.88 16.48 3.64
N LEU A 132 -12.22 15.32 3.66
CA LEU A 132 -10.88 15.17 3.10
C LEU A 132 -10.88 15.41 1.58
N THR A 133 -11.81 14.80 0.84
CA THR A 133 -11.97 15.04 -0.60
C THR A 133 -12.26 16.51 -0.90
N ALA A 134 -13.14 17.13 -0.10
CA ALA A 134 -13.47 18.55 -0.20
C ALA A 134 -12.27 19.48 0.03
N LEU A 135 -11.40 19.15 1.00
CA LEU A 135 -10.18 19.90 1.28
C LEU A 135 -9.11 19.71 0.20
N LEU A 136 -8.98 18.50 -0.34
CA LEU A 136 -8.04 18.20 -1.43
C LEU A 136 -8.44 18.94 -2.71
N GLU A 137 -9.70 18.84 -3.14
CA GLU A 137 -10.18 19.58 -4.31
C GLU A 137 -10.10 21.10 -4.07
N GLY A 138 -10.48 21.58 -2.88
CA GLY A 138 -10.36 22.99 -2.50
C GLY A 138 -8.92 23.52 -2.47
N ALA A 139 -7.92 22.65 -2.27
CA ALA A 139 -6.51 22.98 -2.39
C ALA A 139 -6.02 23.06 -3.85
N GLY A 140 -6.83 22.60 -4.82
CA GLY A 140 -6.48 22.53 -6.24
C GLY A 140 -5.96 21.16 -6.68
N VAL A 141 -6.34 20.08 -6.00
CA VAL A 141 -6.21 18.71 -6.54
C VAL A 141 -7.35 18.45 -7.52
N SER A 142 -7.08 17.86 -8.68
CA SER A 142 -8.13 17.56 -9.67
C SER A 142 -9.15 16.57 -9.10
N VAL A 143 -10.43 16.88 -9.26
CA VAL A 143 -11.54 16.01 -8.85
C VAL A 143 -11.60 14.71 -9.65
N ASP A 144 -10.99 14.67 -10.82
CA ASP A 144 -10.85 13.45 -11.63
C ASP A 144 -9.79 12.50 -11.07
N CYS A 145 -8.82 13.03 -10.31
CA CYS A 145 -7.82 12.25 -9.55
C CYS A 145 -8.31 11.84 -8.16
N LEU A 146 -9.54 12.20 -7.75
CA LEU A 146 -10.07 11.91 -6.41
C LEU A 146 -11.30 11.02 -6.50
N ARG A 147 -11.43 10.05 -5.58
CA ARG A 147 -12.69 9.34 -5.32
C ARG A 147 -12.90 9.18 -3.83
N VAL A 148 -14.12 9.41 -3.36
CA VAL A 148 -14.60 8.77 -2.13
C VAL A 148 -15.05 7.37 -2.46
N VAL A 149 -14.72 6.42 -1.58
CA VAL A 149 -15.06 5.01 -1.70
C VAL A 149 -16.09 4.65 -0.63
N LEU A 150 -17.11 3.90 -1.02
CA LEU A 150 -17.98 3.15 -0.12
C LEU A 150 -17.73 1.66 -0.37
N GLY A 151 -17.40 0.93 0.69
CA GLY A 151 -17.07 -0.49 0.58
C GLY A 151 -16.93 -1.13 1.95
N GLU A 152 -16.10 -2.15 2.03
CA GLU A 152 -15.79 -2.86 3.27
C GLU A 152 -14.26 -2.98 3.47
N VAL A 153 -13.85 -3.03 4.74
CA VAL A 153 -12.50 -3.44 5.13
C VAL A 153 -12.60 -4.88 5.64
N THR A 154 -11.87 -5.77 5.00
CA THR A 154 -11.91 -7.21 5.24
C THR A 154 -10.62 -7.69 5.88
N GLU A 155 -10.70 -8.22 7.09
CA GLU A 155 -9.62 -8.89 7.81
C GLU A 155 -9.61 -10.40 7.51
N HIS A 156 -8.47 -10.91 7.06
CA HIS A 156 -8.21 -12.31 6.77
C HIS A 156 -7.39 -12.93 7.90
N ARG A 157 -7.96 -13.91 8.61
CA ARG A 157 -7.27 -14.64 9.69
C ARG A 157 -7.25 -16.15 9.45
N PRO A 158 -6.25 -16.88 9.98
CA PRO A 158 -6.36 -18.32 10.18
C PRO A 158 -7.57 -18.60 11.11
N GLY A 159 -8.67 -19.08 10.55
CA GLY A 159 -9.95 -19.28 11.24
C GLY A 159 -11.13 -18.45 10.72
N GLY A 160 -10.95 -17.59 9.72
CA GLY A 160 -12.06 -16.98 8.99
C GLY A 160 -11.81 -15.54 8.52
N ILE A 161 -12.76 -15.06 7.72
CA ILE A 161 -12.81 -13.70 7.19
C ILE A 161 -13.77 -12.86 8.03
N ARG A 162 -13.42 -11.60 8.33
CA ARG A 162 -14.31 -10.62 8.95
C ARG A 162 -14.31 -9.33 8.15
N SER A 163 -15.48 -8.88 7.71
CA SER A 163 -15.64 -7.59 7.05
C SER A 163 -16.37 -6.58 7.92
N TRP A 164 -16.12 -5.30 7.68
CA TRP A 164 -16.91 -4.20 8.19
C TRP A 164 -17.07 -3.11 7.13
N ASP A 165 -18.27 -2.53 7.02
CA ASP A 165 -18.52 -1.38 6.14
C ASP A 165 -17.61 -0.19 6.51
N HIS A 166 -17.04 0.47 5.51
CA HIS A 166 -16.12 1.59 5.69
C HIS A 166 -16.20 2.59 4.53
N ALA A 167 -15.65 3.78 4.75
CA ALA A 167 -15.51 4.82 3.74
C ALA A 167 -14.13 5.49 3.84
N TRP A 168 -13.49 5.68 2.70
CA TRP A 168 -12.14 6.25 2.59
C TRP A 168 -12.02 7.07 1.31
N VAL A 169 -10.89 7.76 1.13
CA VAL A 169 -10.57 8.46 -0.12
C VAL A 169 -9.51 7.64 -0.87
N VAL A 170 -9.58 7.59 -2.19
CA VAL A 170 -8.45 7.23 -3.05
C VAL A 170 -8.06 8.39 -3.95
N TYR A 171 -6.76 8.49 -4.20
CA TYR A 171 -6.14 9.57 -4.94
C TYR A 171 -5.23 9.01 -6.03
N GLN A 172 -5.34 9.51 -7.26
CA GLN A 172 -4.42 9.19 -8.34
C GLN A 172 -3.24 10.17 -8.33
N ASN A 173 -2.05 9.66 -8.01
CA ASN A 173 -0.83 10.46 -7.89
C ASN A 173 -0.32 10.99 -9.25
N GLU A 174 0.70 11.86 -9.21
CA GLU A 174 1.28 12.47 -10.43
C GLU A 174 1.79 11.44 -11.46
N LYS A 175 2.04 10.19 -11.04
CA LYS A 175 2.49 9.07 -11.88
C LYS A 175 1.35 8.15 -12.35
N GLY A 176 0.10 8.46 -12.00
CA GLY A 176 -1.08 7.70 -12.41
C GLY A 176 -1.48 6.52 -11.51
N SER A 177 -0.77 6.27 -10.41
CA SER A 177 -1.11 5.19 -9.46
C SER A 177 -2.12 5.64 -8.41
N TRP A 178 -3.00 4.73 -7.96
CA TRP A 178 -4.03 5.04 -6.97
C TRP A 178 -3.57 4.74 -5.54
N GLU A 179 -3.61 5.74 -4.67
CA GLU A 179 -3.21 5.66 -3.26
C GLU A 179 -4.43 5.68 -2.34
N ILE A 180 -4.44 4.84 -1.30
CA ILE A 180 -5.49 4.86 -0.26
C ILE A 180 -5.18 5.95 0.78
N LEU A 181 -6.02 6.98 0.79
CA LEU A 181 -6.02 8.04 1.79
C LEU A 181 -7.10 7.73 2.84
N ASP A 182 -6.81 6.77 3.71
CA ASP A 182 -7.71 6.48 4.85
C ASP A 182 -7.64 7.63 5.89
N PRO A 183 -8.77 8.28 6.22
CA PRO A 183 -8.81 9.36 7.20
C PRO A 183 -8.69 8.88 8.66
N LEU A 184 -8.94 7.60 8.95
CA LEU A 184 -8.85 7.00 10.28
C LEU A 184 -7.43 6.55 10.65
N GLY A 185 -6.55 6.34 9.65
CA GLY A 185 -5.20 5.76 9.81
C GLY A 185 -4.22 6.50 10.73
N SER A 186 -4.61 7.60 11.38
CA SER A 186 -3.78 8.29 12.39
C SER A 186 -4.57 8.98 13.51
N VAL A 187 -5.87 8.70 13.67
CA VAL A 187 -6.63 9.32 14.77
C VAL A 187 -6.16 8.74 16.10
N ARG A 188 -5.55 9.57 16.95
CA ARG A 188 -5.09 9.17 18.30
C ARG A 188 -6.23 8.45 19.05
N PRO A 189 -6.07 7.18 19.45
CA PRO A 189 -7.06 6.51 20.28
C PRO A 189 -7.13 7.22 21.64
N ALA A 190 -8.33 7.38 22.18
CA ALA A 190 -8.55 8.01 23.50
C ALA A 190 -8.05 7.15 24.69
N ALA A 191 -7.51 5.96 24.42
CA ALA A 191 -7.01 5.00 25.39
C ALA A 191 -5.68 4.40 24.90
N PRO A 192 -4.78 3.97 25.81
CA PRO A 192 -3.53 3.32 25.43
C PRO A 192 -3.80 2.02 24.65
N PRO A 193 -2.92 1.65 23.68
CA PRO A 193 -3.14 0.49 22.84
C PRO A 193 -3.12 -0.80 23.67
N GLN A 194 -4.25 -1.51 23.71
CA GLN A 194 -4.29 -2.87 24.23
C GLN A 194 -3.40 -3.78 23.38
N ARG A 195 -2.68 -4.69 24.07
CA ARG A 195 -1.76 -5.73 23.54
C ARG A 195 -2.00 -6.09 22.06
N ARG A 196 -0.95 -5.95 21.25
CA ARG A 196 -0.84 -6.41 19.84
C ARG A 196 -1.65 -7.70 19.62
N ARG A 197 -2.75 -7.59 18.86
CA ARG A 197 -3.51 -8.75 18.35
C ARG A 197 -2.80 -9.32 17.11
N SER A 198 -3.14 -10.57 16.80
CA SER A 198 -2.48 -11.43 15.80
C SER A 198 -2.28 -10.80 14.41
N ALA A 199 -1.24 -11.26 13.71
CA ALA A 199 -1.01 -10.95 12.29
C ALA A 199 -2.20 -11.41 11.44
N ALA A 200 -2.92 -10.44 10.87
CA ALA A 200 -4.02 -10.66 9.95
C ALA A 200 -3.81 -9.71 8.77
N ASP A 201 -3.98 -10.24 7.56
CA ASP A 201 -3.94 -9.42 6.35
C ASP A 201 -5.27 -8.65 6.25
N VAL A 202 -5.23 -7.44 5.69
CA VAL A 202 -6.41 -6.58 5.58
C VAL A 202 -6.62 -6.16 4.14
N GLU A 203 -7.86 -6.04 3.70
CA GLU A 203 -8.18 -5.75 2.32
C GLU A 203 -9.26 -4.68 2.26
N TYR A 204 -8.98 -3.57 1.58
CA TYR A 204 -9.98 -2.56 1.27
C TYR A 204 -10.71 -3.01 0.02
N VAL A 205 -11.99 -3.40 0.15
CA VAL A 205 -12.82 -3.94 -0.94
C VAL A 205 -13.86 -2.88 -1.32
N PRO A 206 -13.70 -2.18 -2.46
CA PRO A 206 -14.68 -1.21 -2.93
C PRO A 206 -15.97 -1.88 -3.42
N HIS A 207 -17.08 -1.15 -3.28
CA HIS A 207 -18.35 -1.45 -3.95
C HIS A 207 -18.78 -0.28 -4.83
N PHE A 208 -18.64 0.95 -4.32
CA PHE A 208 -18.88 2.18 -5.05
C PHE A 208 -17.71 3.16 -4.89
N VAL A 209 -17.41 3.91 -5.93
CA VAL A 209 -16.47 5.04 -5.92
C VAL A 209 -17.16 6.24 -6.54
N PHE A 210 -16.92 7.45 -6.03
CA PHE A 210 -17.55 8.66 -6.57
C PHE A 210 -16.73 9.92 -6.37
N ASN A 211 -16.97 10.90 -7.23
CA ASN A 211 -16.55 12.27 -7.05
C ASN A 211 -17.79 13.18 -7.22
N ARG A 212 -17.64 14.51 -7.26
CA ARG A 212 -18.81 15.40 -7.41
C ARG A 212 -19.52 15.29 -8.77
N HIS A 213 -18.87 14.69 -9.78
CA HIS A 213 -19.41 14.57 -11.13
C HIS A 213 -20.12 13.24 -11.37
N HIS A 214 -19.57 12.11 -10.91
CA HIS A 214 -20.16 10.79 -11.14
C HIS A 214 -20.03 9.87 -9.93
N LEU A 215 -20.95 8.92 -9.87
CA LEU A 215 -20.90 7.73 -9.02
C LEU A 215 -20.69 6.52 -9.93
N TRP A 216 -19.77 5.65 -9.54
CA TRP A 216 -19.49 4.40 -10.23
C TRP A 216 -19.59 3.21 -9.28
N ARG A 217 -20.05 2.07 -9.81
CA ARG A 217 -19.88 0.75 -9.18
C ARG A 217 -18.47 0.24 -9.50
N VAL A 218 -17.86 -0.46 -8.55
CA VAL A 218 -16.61 -1.21 -8.73
C VAL A 218 -16.92 -2.69 -8.60
N ARG A 219 -16.57 -3.47 -9.62
CA ARG A 219 -16.72 -4.94 -9.58
C ARG A 219 -15.70 -5.52 -8.61
N SER A 220 -16.17 -6.35 -7.68
CA SER A 220 -15.34 -7.16 -6.80
C SER A 220 -16.01 -8.51 -6.51
N PRO A 221 -15.30 -9.51 -5.94
CA PRO A 221 -15.89 -10.78 -5.55
C PRO A 221 -16.90 -10.69 -4.39
N SER A 222 -17.01 -9.52 -3.73
CA SER A 222 -17.99 -9.33 -2.66
C SER A 222 -19.41 -9.31 -3.24
N PRO A 223 -20.38 -10.08 -2.71
CA PRO A 223 -21.76 -10.05 -3.17
C PRO A 223 -22.36 -8.63 -3.18
N ARG A 224 -21.95 -7.79 -2.22
CA ARG A 224 -22.39 -6.40 -2.07
C ARG A 224 -21.99 -5.47 -3.22
N ALA A 225 -20.98 -5.84 -4.01
CA ALA A 225 -20.62 -5.08 -5.21
C ALA A 225 -21.65 -5.25 -6.34
N GLY A 226 -22.51 -6.26 -6.29
CA GLY A 226 -23.64 -6.43 -7.22
C GLY A 226 -24.87 -5.59 -6.90
N ASP A 227 -24.99 -5.09 -5.65
CA ASP A 227 -26.20 -4.44 -5.16
C ASP A 227 -26.48 -3.11 -5.86
N ALA A 228 -27.75 -2.69 -5.86
CA ALA A 228 -28.11 -1.31 -6.12
C ALA A 228 -27.66 -0.43 -4.95
N LEU A 229 -27.29 0.83 -5.21
CA LEU A 229 -26.85 1.78 -4.17
C LEU A 229 -27.84 1.86 -3.01
N SER A 230 -29.14 1.90 -3.31
CA SER A 230 -30.22 1.96 -2.32
C SER A 230 -30.30 0.71 -1.44
N SER A 231 -30.09 -0.49 -1.99
CA SER A 231 -30.03 -1.75 -1.23
C SER A 231 -28.78 -1.79 -0.36
N TYR A 232 -27.62 -1.46 -0.92
CA TYR A 232 -26.36 -1.41 -0.19
C TYR A 232 -26.45 -0.47 1.03
N LEU A 233 -27.05 0.71 0.87
CA LEU A 233 -27.26 1.64 1.98
C LEU A 233 -28.29 1.15 3.01
N ALA A 234 -29.34 0.43 2.58
CA ALA A 234 -30.35 -0.12 3.47
C ALA A 234 -29.85 -1.31 4.32
N ASP A 235 -28.97 -2.16 3.76
CA ASP A 235 -28.49 -3.41 4.37
C ASP A 235 -27.17 -3.26 5.16
N ARG A 236 -26.67 -2.03 5.30
CA ARG A 236 -25.48 -1.68 6.10
C ARG A 236 -25.71 -1.92 7.59
N THR A 237 -24.89 -2.77 8.20
CA THR A 237 -24.94 -3.08 9.65
C THR A 237 -23.76 -2.45 10.37
N PHE A 238 -23.97 -1.25 10.91
CA PHE A 238 -22.89 -0.41 11.42
C PHE A 238 -22.25 -0.90 12.74
N TRP A 239 -20.93 -1.14 12.70
CA TRP A 239 -19.97 -1.13 13.82
C TRP A 239 -20.26 -1.94 15.10
N ALA A 240 -20.74 -3.17 15.00
CA ALA A 240 -20.56 -4.16 16.08
C ALA A 240 -19.11 -4.72 16.14
N GLY A 241 -18.11 -3.85 16.38
CA GLY A 241 -16.81 -4.28 16.95
C GLY A 241 -15.51 -3.95 16.21
N PHE A 242 -15.50 -3.25 15.08
CA PHE A 242 -14.25 -2.71 14.51
C PHE A 242 -13.74 -1.53 15.35
N ASN A 243 -12.42 -1.48 15.46
CA ASN A 243 -11.68 -0.49 16.23
C ASN A 243 -10.80 0.28 15.25
N PRO A 244 -10.90 1.62 15.14
CA PRO A 244 -10.03 2.41 14.26
C PRO A 244 -8.53 2.19 14.48
N SER A 245 -8.10 1.79 15.70
CA SER A 245 -6.71 1.42 15.97
C SER A 245 -6.25 0.16 15.24
N PHE A 246 -7.15 -0.57 14.58
CA PHE A 246 -6.84 -1.67 13.68
C PHE A 246 -6.24 -1.14 12.38
N ALA A 247 -6.89 -0.18 11.70
CA ALA A 247 -6.36 0.44 10.48
C ALA A 247 -4.96 1.08 10.71
N ILE A 248 -4.74 1.67 11.89
CA ILE A 248 -3.44 2.22 12.31
C ILE A 248 -2.32 1.16 12.30
N GLY A 249 -2.60 -0.07 12.75
CA GLY A 249 -1.60 -1.15 12.90
C GLY A 249 -1.38 -2.01 11.65
N VAL A 250 -1.98 -1.64 10.51
CA VAL A 250 -1.94 -2.41 9.25
C VAL A 250 -1.01 -1.72 8.23
N HIS A 251 -0.87 -0.40 8.31
CA HIS A 251 -0.02 0.43 7.44
C HIS A 251 1.47 0.49 7.91
N GLU A 252 1.82 -0.25 8.95
CA GLU A 252 3.15 -0.30 9.61
C GLU A 252 3.78 -1.68 9.31
N HIS A 253 4.74 -1.79 8.37
CA HIS A 253 5.22 -3.13 7.98
C HIS A 253 6.72 -3.34 7.69
N ILE A 254 7.43 -2.49 6.94
CA ILE A 254 8.91 -2.55 6.84
C ILE A 254 9.54 -1.16 6.98
N LEU A 255 9.22 -0.24 6.06
CA LEU A 255 9.83 1.09 5.99
C LEU A 255 9.60 1.92 7.28
N ASP A 256 8.42 1.84 7.90
CA ASP A 256 8.16 2.49 9.21
C ASP A 256 9.03 1.96 10.35
N LEU A 257 9.41 0.69 10.32
CA LEU A 257 10.22 0.04 11.35
C LEU A 257 11.72 0.31 11.11
N ALA A 258 12.13 0.44 9.85
CA ALA A 258 13.50 0.74 9.46
C ALA A 258 13.84 2.23 9.62
N LEU A 259 12.92 3.13 9.23
CA LEU A 259 13.18 4.56 9.02
C LEU A 259 12.58 5.45 10.12
N VAL A 260 12.57 4.98 11.36
CA VAL A 260 11.96 5.66 12.53
C VAL A 260 12.51 7.08 12.76
N THR A 261 13.75 7.33 12.35
CA THR A 261 14.46 8.62 12.46
C THR A 261 14.36 9.51 11.22
N MET A 262 13.66 9.07 10.16
CA MET A 262 13.46 9.84 8.93
C MET A 262 12.41 10.96 9.12
N PRO A 263 12.63 12.16 8.55
CA PRO A 263 11.60 13.20 8.48
C PRO A 263 10.28 12.66 7.90
N ALA A 264 9.16 13.05 8.50
CA ALA A 264 7.86 12.45 8.18
C ALA A 264 7.39 12.70 6.74
N ASP A 265 7.79 13.82 6.14
CA ASP A 265 7.57 14.18 4.74
C ASP A 265 8.41 13.29 3.80
N GLN A 266 9.71 13.16 4.06
CA GLN A 266 10.59 12.22 3.34
C GLN A 266 10.06 10.79 3.42
N LEU A 267 9.60 10.34 4.60
CA LEU A 267 9.07 8.99 4.79
C LEU A 267 7.77 8.73 4.00
N GLN A 268 6.89 9.73 3.82
CA GLN A 268 5.75 9.54 2.91
C GLN A 268 6.19 9.44 1.45
N GLU A 269 7.17 10.26 1.03
CA GLU A 269 7.69 10.19 -0.33
C GLU A 269 8.37 8.84 -0.61
N VAL A 270 9.13 8.29 0.35
CA VAL A 270 9.65 6.90 0.30
C VAL A 270 8.52 5.89 0.15
N LYS A 271 7.44 5.99 0.94
CA LYS A 271 6.30 5.06 0.80
C LYS A 271 5.63 5.15 -0.57
N ARG A 272 5.53 6.33 -1.17
CA ARG A 272 4.99 6.49 -2.52
C ARG A 272 5.89 5.86 -3.57
N TRP A 273 7.19 6.16 -3.54
CA TRP A 273 8.15 5.60 -4.48
C TRP A 273 8.19 4.07 -4.38
N ASN A 274 8.21 3.50 -3.16
CA ASN A 274 8.16 2.06 -2.94
C ASN A 274 6.86 1.46 -3.50
N SER A 275 5.72 2.10 -3.23
CA SER A 275 4.43 1.62 -3.74
C SER A 275 4.40 1.60 -5.26
N TRP A 276 4.99 2.62 -5.91
CA TRP A 276 5.00 2.78 -7.38
C TRP A 276 5.77 1.68 -8.11
N VAL A 277 6.86 1.15 -7.55
CA VAL A 277 7.62 0.05 -8.16
C VAL A 277 6.72 -1.16 -8.45
N ASP A 278 5.79 -1.47 -7.54
CA ASP A 278 4.86 -2.60 -7.66
C ASP A 278 3.71 -2.35 -8.64
N VAL A 279 3.37 -1.08 -8.91
CA VAL A 279 2.22 -0.71 -9.76
C VAL A 279 2.62 -0.50 -11.21
N ASP A 280 3.83 -0.01 -11.47
CA ASP A 280 4.29 0.24 -12.83
C ASP A 280 4.76 -1.06 -13.51
N VAL A 281 3.78 -1.89 -13.85
CA VAL A 281 3.98 -3.15 -14.58
C VAL A 281 4.65 -2.97 -15.93
N LEU A 282 4.70 -1.74 -16.48
CA LEU A 282 5.38 -1.39 -17.73
C LEU A 282 6.86 -1.07 -17.53
N ALA A 283 7.27 -0.71 -16.31
CA ALA A 283 8.64 -0.42 -15.92
C ALA A 283 9.27 -1.55 -15.06
N TYR A 284 8.61 -2.71 -14.94
CA TYR A 284 9.11 -3.86 -14.18
C TYR A 284 10.48 -4.34 -14.70
N ASP A 285 11.44 -4.46 -13.79
CA ASP A 285 12.79 -4.95 -14.04
C ASP A 285 13.10 -6.03 -13.01
N PRO A 286 13.36 -7.30 -13.40
CA PRO A 286 13.56 -8.38 -12.45
C PRO A 286 14.80 -8.19 -11.56
N ARG A 287 15.75 -7.32 -11.98
CA ARG A 287 16.92 -6.95 -11.17
C ARG A 287 16.53 -6.07 -9.97
N ASP A 288 15.43 -5.31 -10.06
CA ASP A 288 14.92 -4.47 -8.96
C ASP A 288 14.09 -5.24 -7.93
N HIS A 289 13.62 -6.43 -8.30
CA HIS A 289 12.81 -7.33 -7.48
C HIS A 289 13.56 -8.59 -7.05
N PHE A 290 14.87 -8.68 -7.35
CA PHE A 290 15.67 -9.88 -7.13
C PHE A 290 15.03 -11.16 -7.69
N ASP A 291 14.24 -11.07 -8.76
CA ASP A 291 13.56 -12.20 -9.40
C ASP A 291 14.47 -12.91 -10.41
N PHE A 292 14.06 -14.08 -10.90
CA PHE A 292 14.72 -14.86 -11.96
C PHE A 292 16.21 -15.17 -11.71
N ALA A 293 16.66 -15.20 -10.45
CA ALA A 293 18.05 -15.32 -10.05
C ALA A 293 18.98 -14.20 -10.58
N TYR A 294 18.49 -12.97 -10.77
CA TYR A 294 19.35 -11.79 -11.00
C TYR A 294 19.94 -11.25 -9.69
N VAL A 295 20.48 -12.12 -8.83
CA VAL A 295 20.91 -11.71 -7.49
C VAL A 295 22.12 -10.76 -7.54
N GLU A 296 23.17 -11.13 -8.27
CA GLU A 296 24.37 -10.28 -8.45
C GLU A 296 24.03 -8.96 -9.17
N ALA A 297 23.27 -9.03 -10.27
CA ALA A 297 22.86 -7.84 -11.03
C ALA A 297 21.89 -6.91 -10.25
N GLY A 298 21.09 -7.47 -9.34
CA GLY A 298 20.25 -6.69 -8.42
C GLY A 298 21.08 -5.95 -7.37
N TRP A 299 22.09 -6.61 -6.78
CA TRP A 299 23.03 -5.95 -5.86
C TRP A 299 23.81 -4.81 -6.53
N GLY A 300 24.30 -4.99 -7.75
CA GLY A 300 24.94 -3.91 -8.51
C GLY A 300 24.03 -2.69 -8.75
N ARG A 301 22.71 -2.88 -8.91
CA ARG A 301 21.74 -1.78 -8.98
C ARG A 301 21.44 -1.15 -7.62
N VAL A 302 21.46 -1.92 -6.54
CA VAL A 302 21.37 -1.40 -5.16
C VAL A 302 22.57 -0.49 -4.86
N GLU A 303 23.78 -0.95 -5.15
CA GLU A 303 25.02 -0.18 -4.99
C GLU A 303 25.00 1.12 -5.82
N GLN A 304 24.69 1.04 -7.12
CA GLN A 304 24.57 2.20 -8.01
C GLN A 304 23.55 3.25 -7.53
N ARG A 305 22.51 2.84 -6.80
CA ARG A 305 21.52 3.76 -6.20
C ARG A 305 22.02 4.40 -4.91
N LEU A 306 22.76 3.63 -4.11
CA LEU A 306 23.37 4.10 -2.88
C LEU A 306 24.55 5.06 -3.14
N ASP A 307 25.13 5.06 -4.35
CA ASP A 307 26.09 6.08 -4.80
C ASP A 307 25.55 7.51 -4.61
N GLY A 308 26.25 8.27 -3.76
CA GLY A 308 25.91 9.65 -3.41
C GLY A 308 24.61 9.81 -2.62
N VAL A 309 24.00 8.73 -2.11
CA VAL A 309 22.67 8.76 -1.48
C VAL A 309 22.57 9.73 -0.29
N LYS A 310 23.64 9.88 0.48
CA LYS A 310 23.76 10.89 1.56
C LYS A 310 23.45 12.31 1.07
N ALA A 311 24.01 12.71 -0.08
CA ALA A 311 23.81 14.05 -0.64
C ALA A 311 22.38 14.22 -1.19
N LYS A 312 21.82 13.15 -1.79
CA LYS A 312 20.43 13.10 -2.28
C LYS A 312 19.43 13.25 -1.12
N LEU A 313 19.56 12.44 -0.07
CA LEU A 313 18.75 12.49 1.14
C LEU A 313 18.83 13.84 1.87
N ALA A 314 20.03 14.42 1.96
CA ALA A 314 20.23 15.76 2.54
C ALA A 314 19.59 16.88 1.69
N ALA A 315 19.45 16.69 0.38
CA ALA A 315 18.71 17.59 -0.52
C ALA A 315 17.19 17.32 -0.54
N GLY A 316 16.72 16.24 0.09
CA GLY A 316 15.33 15.80 0.07
C GLY A 316 14.96 14.85 -1.07
N ASP A 317 15.91 14.45 -1.91
CA ASP A 317 15.69 13.40 -2.92
C ASP A 317 15.85 12.01 -2.27
N VAL A 318 14.72 11.33 -2.11
CA VAL A 318 14.64 9.99 -1.51
C VAL A 318 14.53 8.86 -2.53
N ARG A 319 14.52 9.17 -3.84
CA ARG A 319 14.16 8.19 -4.88
C ARG A 319 15.09 6.98 -4.88
N ASP A 320 16.38 7.20 -5.05
CA ASP A 320 17.34 6.10 -5.21
C ASP A 320 17.48 5.28 -3.91
N PHE A 321 17.45 5.95 -2.75
CA PHE A 321 17.36 5.29 -1.44
C PHE A 321 16.13 4.37 -1.37
N THR A 322 14.98 4.84 -1.84
CA THR A 322 13.74 4.06 -1.83
C THR A 322 13.84 2.83 -2.73
N LEU A 323 14.36 2.99 -3.94
CA LEU A 323 14.50 1.88 -4.89
C LEU A 323 15.51 0.83 -4.38
N ALA A 324 16.56 1.26 -3.67
CA ALA A 324 17.47 0.35 -2.97
C ALA A 324 16.75 -0.36 -1.80
N ALA A 325 16.05 0.39 -0.94
CA ALA A 325 15.30 -0.16 0.19
C ALA A 325 14.21 -1.17 -0.22
N HIS A 326 13.55 -0.91 -1.35
CA HIS A 326 12.59 -1.81 -1.98
C HIS A 326 13.25 -3.14 -2.37
N ALA A 327 14.29 -3.07 -3.21
CA ALA A 327 15.01 -4.23 -3.71
C ALA A 327 15.61 -5.08 -2.56
N LEU A 328 16.05 -4.44 -1.48
CA LEU A 328 16.54 -5.14 -0.27
C LEU A 328 15.45 -5.97 0.42
N ALA A 329 14.21 -5.48 0.49
CA ALA A 329 13.11 -6.26 1.05
C ALA A 329 12.81 -7.49 0.18
N ASP A 330 12.81 -7.30 -1.14
CA ASP A 330 12.60 -8.37 -2.13
C ASP A 330 13.74 -9.40 -2.14
N PHE A 331 15.00 -8.99 -1.96
CA PHE A 331 16.12 -9.91 -1.76
C PHE A 331 15.83 -10.91 -0.63
N TYR A 332 15.34 -10.43 0.52
CA TYR A 332 15.01 -11.30 1.65
C TYR A 332 13.74 -12.13 1.45
N ALA A 333 12.78 -11.68 0.65
CA ALA A 333 11.55 -12.43 0.38
C ALA A 333 11.68 -13.47 -0.73
N HIS A 334 12.36 -13.14 -1.84
CA HIS A 334 12.32 -13.92 -3.09
C HIS A 334 13.53 -14.84 -3.26
N THR A 335 14.69 -14.52 -2.67
CA THR A 335 15.87 -15.39 -2.74
C THR A 335 15.80 -16.54 -1.73
N LEU A 336 16.59 -17.59 -1.99
CA LEU A 336 16.80 -18.69 -1.04
C LEU A 336 17.90 -18.40 0.00
N TYR A 337 18.30 -17.14 0.21
CA TYR A 337 19.38 -16.77 1.15
C TYR A 337 19.17 -17.35 2.56
N ALA A 338 17.95 -17.27 3.10
CA ALA A 338 17.63 -17.74 4.46
C ALA A 338 17.67 -19.27 4.63
N ASP A 339 17.76 -20.07 3.54
CA ASP A 339 17.97 -21.52 3.63
C ASP A 339 19.42 -21.85 4.03
N PHE A 340 20.37 -21.00 3.63
CA PHE A 340 21.81 -21.27 3.71
C PHE A 340 22.50 -20.58 4.88
N VAL A 341 21.82 -19.69 5.60
CA VAL A 341 22.34 -19.03 6.81
C VAL A 341 21.59 -19.47 8.06
N GLN A 342 22.35 -19.69 9.14
CA GLN A 342 21.78 -20.01 10.44
C GLN A 342 21.39 -18.72 11.19
N PRO A 343 20.15 -18.58 11.68
CA PRO A 343 19.77 -17.43 12.50
C PRO A 343 20.60 -17.36 13.79
N HIS A 344 21.17 -16.19 14.07
CA HIS A 344 21.93 -15.92 15.29
C HIS A 344 21.12 -14.97 16.19
N ASN A 345 20.96 -15.32 17.47
CA ASN A 345 20.13 -14.58 18.43
C ASN A 345 18.69 -14.28 17.95
N GLY A 346 18.13 -15.14 17.09
CA GLY A 346 16.77 -15.00 16.55
C GLY A 346 16.63 -14.09 15.33
N SER A 347 17.73 -13.59 14.76
CA SER A 347 17.75 -12.82 13.51
C SER A 347 18.60 -13.52 12.45
N LEU A 348 18.32 -13.30 11.16
CA LEU A 348 19.24 -13.72 10.10
C LEU A 348 20.47 -12.79 10.11
N PRO A 349 21.67 -13.29 9.78
CA PRO A 349 22.77 -12.44 9.36
C PRO A 349 22.31 -11.53 8.20
N LEU A 350 22.78 -10.29 8.18
CA LEU A 350 22.57 -9.45 7.01
C LEU A 350 23.45 -9.94 5.86
N TYR A 351 22.93 -9.90 4.63
CA TYR A 351 23.74 -10.25 3.47
C TYR A 351 24.76 -9.14 3.21
N ASP A 352 25.88 -9.53 2.66
CA ASP A 352 27.00 -8.69 2.29
C ASP A 352 27.47 -9.14 0.89
N PRO A 353 27.29 -8.32 -0.16
CA PRO A 353 27.71 -8.69 -1.51
C PRO A 353 29.24 -8.86 -1.63
N ASP A 354 30.03 -8.18 -0.79
CA ASP A 354 31.49 -8.36 -0.72
C ASP A 354 31.90 -9.69 -0.04
N SER A 355 30.97 -10.31 0.71
CA SER A 355 31.17 -11.59 1.44
C SER A 355 30.12 -12.63 1.06
N PRO A 356 30.02 -13.05 -0.22
CA PRO A 356 28.96 -13.94 -0.69
C PRO A 356 29.05 -15.35 -0.08
N LEU A 357 27.91 -16.05 -0.07
CA LEU A 357 27.83 -17.42 0.44
C LEU A 357 28.74 -18.36 -0.37
N PRO A 358 29.48 -19.29 0.28
CA PRO A 358 30.35 -20.23 -0.43
C PRO A 358 29.55 -21.10 -1.40
N SER A 359 29.89 -21.10 -2.69
CA SER A 359 29.15 -21.84 -3.73
C SER A 359 28.91 -23.31 -3.37
N GLY A 360 29.89 -23.99 -2.75
CA GLY A 360 29.74 -25.39 -2.31
C GLY A 360 28.65 -25.64 -1.24
N SER A 361 28.05 -24.59 -0.65
CA SER A 361 26.90 -24.68 0.26
C SER A 361 25.54 -24.50 -0.44
N LEU A 362 25.53 -23.93 -1.65
CA LEU A 362 24.34 -23.56 -2.40
C LEU A 362 23.85 -24.75 -3.22
N VAL A 363 23.23 -25.71 -2.53
CA VAL A 363 22.72 -26.96 -3.11
C VAL A 363 21.20 -27.00 -3.01
N TYR A 364 20.55 -27.30 -4.13
CA TYR A 364 19.09 -27.27 -4.25
C TYR A 364 18.49 -28.67 -4.46
N ASP A 365 17.20 -28.80 -4.14
CA ASP A 365 16.32 -29.85 -4.64
C ASP A 365 15.19 -29.17 -5.44
N PHE A 366 15.18 -29.38 -6.76
CA PHE A 366 14.12 -28.85 -7.64
C PHE A 366 13.00 -29.88 -7.87
N THR A 367 13.21 -31.15 -7.54
CA THR A 367 12.26 -32.26 -7.84
C THR A 367 10.96 -32.16 -7.04
N ARG A 368 10.98 -31.43 -5.93
CA ARG A 368 9.81 -31.08 -5.11
C ARG A 368 8.88 -30.01 -5.71
N TYR A 369 9.29 -29.31 -6.77
CA TYR A 369 8.46 -28.30 -7.43
C TYR A 369 7.76 -28.88 -8.67
N ARG A 370 6.69 -28.21 -9.11
CA ARG A 370 6.01 -28.58 -10.36
C ARG A 370 6.86 -28.16 -11.55
N GLU A 371 6.95 -29.03 -12.56
CA GLU A 371 7.54 -28.68 -13.85
C GLU A 371 6.81 -27.48 -14.49
N LEU A 372 7.58 -26.63 -15.18
CA LEU A 372 7.10 -25.32 -15.63
C LEU A 372 6.95 -25.29 -17.15
N PRO A 373 5.80 -24.83 -17.70
CA PRO A 373 5.46 -25.00 -19.12
C PRO A 373 6.43 -24.38 -20.15
N ALA A 374 7.37 -23.54 -19.71
CA ALA A 374 8.33 -22.83 -20.54
C ALA A 374 9.79 -23.28 -20.32
N CYS A 375 10.03 -24.28 -19.46
CA CYS A 375 11.35 -24.87 -19.25
C CYS A 375 11.59 -26.02 -20.25
N SER A 376 12.75 -26.01 -20.92
CA SER A 376 13.18 -27.06 -21.87
C SER A 376 14.01 -28.18 -21.22
N HIS A 377 14.32 -28.05 -19.93
CA HIS A 377 15.22 -28.93 -19.18
C HIS A 377 14.49 -29.67 -18.07
N THR A 378 15.00 -30.83 -17.65
CA THR A 378 14.45 -31.53 -16.47
C THR A 378 14.79 -30.80 -15.17
N ALA A 379 14.01 -31.05 -14.11
CA ALA A 379 14.29 -30.50 -12.78
C ALA A 379 15.72 -30.82 -12.29
N MET A 380 16.26 -32.01 -12.61
CA MET A 380 17.63 -32.40 -12.27
C MET A 380 18.68 -31.58 -13.02
N GLN A 381 18.50 -31.33 -14.33
CA GLN A 381 19.43 -30.50 -15.13
C GLN A 381 19.40 -29.04 -14.67
N ALA A 382 18.22 -28.51 -14.37
CA ALA A 382 18.06 -27.16 -13.83
C ALA A 382 18.72 -27.02 -12.45
N GLN A 383 18.55 -28.01 -11.56
CA GLN A 383 19.24 -28.08 -10.27
C GLN A 383 20.76 -28.14 -10.43
N GLU A 384 21.27 -28.97 -11.35
CA GLU A 384 22.71 -29.06 -11.63
C GLU A 384 23.29 -27.74 -12.14
N HIS A 385 22.56 -27.03 -13.01
CA HIS A 385 22.94 -25.72 -13.52
C HIS A 385 22.97 -24.62 -12.43
N TRP A 386 21.96 -24.59 -11.55
CA TRP A 386 21.81 -23.53 -10.55
C TRP A 386 22.56 -23.77 -9.23
N ASN A 387 22.98 -25.01 -8.95
CA ASN A 387 23.86 -25.31 -7.81
C ASN A 387 25.14 -24.45 -7.87
N GLY A 388 25.56 -23.92 -6.72
CA GLY A 388 26.70 -23.01 -6.62
C GLY A 388 26.38 -21.52 -6.78
N THR A 389 25.15 -21.20 -7.21
CA THR A 389 24.67 -19.82 -7.42
C THR A 389 23.53 -19.51 -6.46
N LEU A 390 23.47 -18.31 -5.87
CA LEU A 390 22.33 -17.91 -5.03
C LEU A 390 21.16 -17.50 -5.94
N ILE A 391 20.04 -18.21 -5.82
CA ILE A 391 18.86 -18.02 -6.70
C ILE A 391 17.65 -17.42 -5.99
N SER A 392 16.70 -17.00 -6.81
CA SER A 392 15.30 -16.69 -6.51
C SER A 392 14.37 -17.39 -7.49
N GLY A 393 13.06 -17.27 -7.28
CA GLY A 393 12.06 -17.84 -8.19
C GLY A 393 11.91 -17.04 -9.48
N GLN A 394 11.30 -17.63 -10.50
CA GLN A 394 10.93 -16.90 -11.72
C GLN A 394 9.53 -16.29 -11.64
N TRP A 395 9.35 -15.10 -12.22
CA TRP A 395 8.07 -14.39 -12.29
C TRP A 395 7.66 -14.09 -13.75
N TRP A 396 7.36 -15.12 -14.55
CA TRP A 396 7.12 -14.93 -15.99
C TRP A 396 5.64 -14.77 -16.41
N ARG A 397 4.68 -15.11 -15.53
CA ARG A 397 3.27 -15.30 -15.95
C ARG A 397 2.39 -14.04 -15.91
N TRP A 398 2.89 -12.92 -15.38
CA TRP A 398 2.03 -11.81 -14.93
C TRP A 398 2.44 -10.41 -15.38
N TYR A 399 3.63 -10.22 -15.94
CA TYR A 399 4.07 -8.93 -16.49
C TYR A 399 4.01 -8.96 -18.02
N THR A 400 3.48 -7.88 -18.62
CA THR A 400 3.33 -7.73 -20.07
C THR A 400 4.59 -7.24 -20.78
N THR A 401 5.61 -6.89 -20.01
CA THR A 401 6.88 -6.29 -20.45
C THR A 401 8.01 -6.86 -19.60
N TYR A 402 9.13 -7.10 -20.26
CA TYR A 402 10.41 -7.53 -19.69
C TYR A 402 11.48 -6.67 -20.36
N PRO A 403 12.58 -6.28 -19.72
CA PRO A 403 13.57 -5.41 -20.37
C PRO A 403 14.13 -6.04 -21.65
N ASP A 404 14.02 -5.35 -22.78
CA ASP A 404 14.42 -5.85 -24.12
C ASP A 404 15.85 -6.40 -24.12
N GLU A 405 16.77 -5.81 -23.35
CA GLU A 405 18.16 -6.26 -23.27
C GLU A 405 18.35 -7.58 -22.49
N LEU A 406 17.35 -7.98 -21.71
CA LEU A 406 17.30 -9.25 -20.98
C LEU A 406 16.46 -10.30 -21.73
N GLU A 407 15.59 -9.92 -22.67
CA GLU A 407 14.69 -10.84 -23.40
C GLU A 407 15.39 -11.65 -24.51
N THR A 408 16.62 -12.12 -24.25
CA THR A 408 17.35 -12.98 -25.19
C THR A 408 17.07 -14.46 -24.93
N ALA A 409 17.08 -15.27 -25.98
CA ALA A 409 16.83 -16.71 -25.86
C ALA A 409 17.84 -17.43 -24.94
N ALA A 410 19.11 -17.00 -24.96
CA ALA A 410 20.16 -17.57 -24.12
C ALA A 410 19.98 -17.21 -22.64
N GLU A 411 19.60 -15.97 -22.33
CA GLU A 411 19.37 -15.50 -20.96
C GLU A 411 18.14 -16.18 -20.33
N LEU A 412 17.08 -16.37 -21.12
CA LEU A 412 15.83 -16.92 -20.64
C LEU A 412 15.79 -18.45 -20.56
N GLU A 413 16.66 -19.18 -21.27
CA GLU A 413 16.63 -20.65 -21.33
C GLU A 413 16.67 -21.29 -19.93
N TRP A 414 17.67 -20.94 -19.12
CA TRP A 414 17.87 -21.51 -17.80
C TRP A 414 17.06 -20.82 -16.70
N ARG A 415 16.79 -19.50 -16.85
CA ARG A 415 15.96 -18.74 -15.91
C ARG A 415 14.49 -19.19 -15.95
N ARG A 416 13.99 -19.65 -17.09
CA ARG A 416 12.67 -20.31 -17.22
C ARG A 416 12.58 -21.69 -16.55
N CYS A 417 13.70 -22.23 -16.09
CA CYS A 417 13.79 -23.49 -15.36
C CYS A 417 13.99 -23.34 -13.85
N LEU A 418 14.05 -22.10 -13.34
CA LEU A 418 13.93 -21.82 -11.91
C LEU A 418 12.53 -22.21 -11.38
N PRO A 419 12.39 -22.52 -10.08
CA PRO A 419 11.08 -22.70 -9.45
C PRO A 419 10.17 -21.48 -9.66
N ASP A 420 8.87 -21.70 -9.75
CA ASP A 420 7.88 -20.62 -9.80
C ASP A 420 7.99 -19.74 -8.53
N HIS A 421 7.95 -18.41 -8.67
CA HIS A 421 8.03 -17.50 -7.52
C HIS A 421 7.09 -17.94 -6.38
N ASP A 422 5.81 -18.16 -6.70
CA ASP A 422 4.79 -18.45 -5.70
C ASP A 422 5.03 -19.79 -4.99
N ALA A 423 5.88 -20.67 -5.54
CA ALA A 423 6.28 -21.92 -4.93
C ALA A 423 7.34 -21.77 -3.83
N ILE A 424 8.18 -20.73 -3.87
CA ILE A 424 9.35 -20.59 -2.98
C ILE A 424 9.43 -19.30 -2.16
N ALA A 425 8.84 -18.21 -2.63
CA ALA A 425 8.98 -16.91 -2.00
C ALA A 425 8.19 -16.77 -0.70
N VAL A 426 8.67 -15.88 0.16
CA VAL A 426 8.10 -15.58 1.48
C VAL A 426 7.78 -14.08 1.57
N ASP A 427 6.94 -13.63 0.64
CA ASP A 427 6.58 -12.23 0.42
C ASP A 427 5.43 -11.73 1.33
N SER A 428 4.58 -12.62 1.84
CA SER A 428 3.42 -12.29 2.69
C SER A 428 3.37 -13.08 3.99
N ALA A 429 2.66 -12.58 5.00
CA ALA A 429 2.51 -13.26 6.30
C ALA A 429 1.74 -14.59 6.22
N THR A 430 1.00 -14.80 5.13
CA THR A 430 0.35 -16.07 4.78
C THR A 430 0.92 -16.61 3.47
N PRO A 431 1.13 -17.94 3.33
CA PRO A 431 1.66 -18.54 2.12
C PRO A 431 0.65 -18.49 0.97
N LYS A 432 1.13 -18.34 -0.26
CA LYS A 432 0.31 -18.52 -1.47
C LYS A 432 -0.20 -19.97 -1.56
N SER A 433 -1.31 -20.19 -2.26
CA SER A 433 -1.84 -21.55 -2.49
C SER A 433 -0.93 -22.46 -3.30
N ALA A 434 0.02 -21.89 -4.06
CA ALA A 434 1.05 -22.63 -4.80
C ALA A 434 2.36 -22.83 -4.01
N HIS A 435 2.48 -22.25 -2.80
CA HIS A 435 3.72 -22.32 -2.02
C HIS A 435 4.00 -23.75 -1.56
N ALA A 436 5.19 -24.24 -1.89
CA ALA A 436 5.60 -25.63 -1.72
C ALA A 436 6.93 -25.78 -0.94
N HIS A 437 7.63 -24.67 -0.68
CA HIS A 437 8.96 -24.68 -0.07
C HIS A 437 8.94 -24.82 1.46
N TYR A 438 8.08 -24.07 2.15
CA TYR A 438 7.84 -24.20 3.59
C TYR A 438 6.37 -24.52 3.91
N ALA A 439 6.13 -25.16 5.06
CA ALA A 439 4.78 -25.52 5.51
C ALA A 439 4.46 -24.95 6.90
N GLY A 440 3.23 -24.49 7.08
CA GLY A 440 2.64 -24.14 8.38
C GLY A 440 3.50 -23.18 9.23
N ALA A 441 3.95 -23.67 10.39
CA ALA A 441 4.71 -22.87 11.35
C ALA A 441 6.10 -22.45 10.84
N GLU A 442 6.75 -23.22 9.96
CA GLU A 442 8.06 -22.85 9.44
C GLU A 442 7.95 -21.67 8.47
N TYR A 443 6.91 -21.63 7.62
CA TYR A 443 6.65 -20.46 6.76
C TYR A 443 6.49 -19.18 7.59
N ALA A 444 5.70 -19.23 8.67
CA ALA A 444 5.50 -18.08 9.55
C ALA A 444 6.79 -17.63 10.27
N ARG A 445 7.67 -18.59 10.64
CA ARG A 445 8.99 -18.32 11.20
C ARG A 445 9.93 -17.68 10.17
N GLN A 446 9.95 -18.21 8.95
CA GLN A 446 10.75 -17.69 7.85
C GLN A 446 10.33 -16.28 7.46
N PHE A 447 9.02 -16.01 7.38
CA PHE A 447 8.50 -14.67 7.13
C PHE A 447 8.97 -13.67 8.20
N ALA A 448 8.87 -14.02 9.49
CA ALA A 448 9.33 -13.15 10.57
C ALA A 448 10.84 -12.89 10.53
N LEU A 449 11.64 -13.93 10.24
CA LEU A 449 13.11 -13.83 10.10
C LEU A 449 13.52 -12.93 8.93
N ARG A 450 12.92 -13.13 7.76
CA ARG A 450 13.18 -12.36 6.53
C ARG A 450 12.71 -10.92 6.68
N GLN A 451 11.55 -10.68 7.30
CA GLN A 451 11.01 -9.35 7.56
C GLN A 451 11.93 -8.55 8.50
N GLN A 452 12.42 -9.19 9.57
CA GLN A 452 13.35 -8.56 10.50
C GLN A 452 14.68 -8.22 9.82
N ALA A 453 15.21 -9.14 9.00
CA ALA A 453 16.44 -8.90 8.24
C ALA A 453 16.31 -7.73 7.25
N ALA A 454 15.20 -7.63 6.51
CA ALA A 454 14.92 -6.49 5.63
C ALA A 454 14.85 -5.17 6.41
N VAL A 455 14.11 -5.15 7.53
CA VAL A 455 14.00 -3.99 8.42
C VAL A 455 15.37 -3.54 8.95
N ASP A 456 16.21 -4.48 9.39
CA ASP A 456 17.51 -4.17 9.96
C ASP A 456 18.54 -3.76 8.91
N HIS A 457 18.48 -4.33 7.69
CA HIS A 457 19.33 -3.92 6.58
C HIS A 457 19.00 -2.50 6.10
N ILE A 458 17.72 -2.20 5.88
CA ILE A 458 17.27 -0.87 5.44
C ILE A 458 17.60 0.19 6.50
N ARG A 459 17.45 -0.15 7.80
CA ARG A 459 17.86 0.73 8.90
C ARG A 459 19.36 1.01 8.87
N ARG A 460 20.19 -0.04 8.77
CA ARG A 460 21.65 0.09 8.73
C ARG A 460 22.09 1.07 7.63
N LEU A 461 21.59 0.90 6.41
CA LEU A 461 21.96 1.76 5.28
C LEU A 461 21.50 3.21 5.45
N TYR A 462 20.32 3.43 6.03
CA TYR A 462 19.85 4.78 6.35
C TYR A 462 20.72 5.43 7.45
N GLU A 463 21.04 4.69 8.50
CA GLU A 463 21.90 5.16 9.58
C GLU A 463 23.32 5.46 9.08
N GLU A 464 23.90 4.60 8.24
CA GLU A 464 25.21 4.80 7.59
C GLU A 464 25.21 6.04 6.67
N ALA A 465 24.17 6.23 5.87
CA ALA A 465 24.02 7.41 5.01
C ALA A 465 23.91 8.72 5.82
N MET A 466 23.37 8.68 7.04
CA MET A 466 23.13 9.84 7.90
C MET A 466 24.22 10.08 8.97
N SER A 467 25.11 9.12 9.24
CA SER A 467 26.08 9.18 10.36
C SER A 467 27.48 9.69 10.00
N ALA A 468 27.67 10.17 8.77
CA ALA A 468 28.97 10.66 8.25
C ALA A 468 29.00 12.18 8.05
#